data_AF-A0A3B3H4G6-F1
#
_entry.id   AF-A0A3B3H4G6-F1
#
_cell.length_a   1.000
_cell.length_b   1.000
_cell.length_c   1.000
_cell.angle_alpha   90.00
_cell.angle_beta   90.00
_cell.angle_gamma   90.00
#
_symmetry.space_group_name_H-M   'P 1'
#
loop_
_entity.id
_entity.type
_entity.pdbx_description
1 polymer ?
#
loop_
_entity_poly.entity_id
_entity_poly.type
_entity_poly.pdbx_seq_one_letter_code
_entity_poly.pdbx_strand_id
1 'polypeptide(L)'
;MPDLFQGRLYYVRVSAYNMKGWGPPATSLPPSAAPSWRESAVQKPRRRGQIEAMERLLQQVRATHTHYCCGTSKMQNQSRKQSVSRSLKHLFNSSNKFVKTLKGIYLAAVFYHKDSLLVTAEDQIPIVEVDDSYSSSLMQDFLWFTKLSCMWEDVRWLRQSMSVSMSSSSTLQARHKMLSAASQMQNLLGTHNLGRVHFETIKDRHGNVLLVTIRDTDSQHSLLSGKWMQVTKLQSQKKSLSTPEEPYALDILIITMQDILAYHRRSCHRLTTGLYLGYLKLSSSVDQIKVLVSQRTPNMLCHTRIRENGNVSEEWEWIQMLAAAGRKGCSEGDSKGEKPQAESHTPILYYELQTALKSLMKHLNLPLHQAYHFRLYSQEVVELGHGVSFLLLLPPADDVCSAPGQSNPYTFLSGFLQLPLQMFE
;
A
#
# COMPACT_ATOMS: atom_id res chain seq x y z
N MET A 1 -31.67 0.14 19.24
CA MET A 1 -32.81 0.85 18.64
C MET A 1 -32.98 0.36 17.21
N PRO A 2 -33.91 -0.56 16.94
CA PRO A 2 -34.40 -0.75 15.57
C PRO A 2 -35.37 0.41 15.25
N ASP A 3 -35.43 0.86 14.00
CA ASP A 3 -36.39 1.86 13.47
C ASP A 3 -36.03 3.36 13.57
N LEU A 4 -34.79 3.73 13.19
CA LEU A 4 -34.45 5.12 12.86
C LEU A 4 -34.66 5.38 11.35
N PHE A 5 -35.48 6.38 11.02
CA PHE A 5 -35.82 6.80 9.65
C PHE A 5 -34.88 7.90 9.16
N GLN A 6 -34.48 7.82 7.89
CA GLN A 6 -33.58 8.80 7.28
C GLN A 6 -34.17 10.22 7.26
N GLY A 7 -33.33 11.22 7.50
CA GLY A 7 -33.72 12.63 7.44
C GLY A 7 -34.63 13.12 8.59
N ARG A 8 -35.05 12.23 9.50
CA ARG A 8 -35.76 12.62 10.72
C ARG A 8 -34.77 12.96 11.83
N LEU A 9 -34.96 14.10 12.48
CA LEU A 9 -34.17 14.48 13.64
C LEU A 9 -34.55 13.61 14.84
N TYR A 10 -33.55 12.98 15.45
CA TYR A 10 -33.70 12.22 16.69
C TYR A 10 -33.00 12.94 17.82
N TYR A 11 -33.66 13.02 18.98
CA TYR A 11 -33.15 13.61 20.20
C TYR A 11 -32.83 12.49 21.19
N VAL A 12 -31.63 12.52 21.76
CA VAL A 12 -31.21 11.53 22.76
C VAL A 12 -31.02 12.23 24.10
N ARG A 13 -31.60 11.65 25.15
CA ARG A 13 -31.38 12.04 26.53
C ARG A 13 -30.94 10.83 27.33
N VAL A 14 -29.93 11.00 28.18
CA VAL A 14 -29.39 9.93 29.02
C VAL A 14 -29.55 10.33 30.49
N SER A 15 -30.08 9.42 31.30
CA SER A 15 -30.15 9.57 32.75
C SER A 15 -29.36 8.44 33.40
N ALA A 16 -28.65 8.70 34.48
CA ALA A 16 -27.93 7.68 35.24
C ALA A 16 -28.78 7.21 36.44
N TYR A 17 -28.83 5.91 36.71
CA TYR A 17 -29.53 5.34 37.86
C TYR A 17 -28.54 4.95 38.96
N ASN A 18 -28.87 5.28 40.20
CA ASN A 18 -28.18 4.75 41.37
C ASN A 18 -29.18 4.40 42.47
N MET A 19 -28.68 4.07 43.67
CA MET A 19 -29.49 3.75 44.85
C MET A 19 -30.42 4.87 45.35
N LYS A 20 -30.29 6.10 44.84
CA LYS A 20 -31.20 7.23 45.08
C LYS A 20 -32.20 7.45 43.93
N GLY A 21 -32.21 6.60 42.91
CA GLY A 21 -33.08 6.70 41.75
C GLY A 21 -32.38 7.22 40.49
N TRP A 22 -33.18 7.69 39.53
CA TRP A 22 -32.69 8.30 38.30
C TRP A 22 -32.27 9.75 38.53
N GLY A 23 -31.08 10.11 38.03
CA GLY A 23 -30.63 11.50 37.96
C GLY A 23 -31.33 12.29 36.85
N PRO A 24 -31.12 13.62 36.79
CA PRO A 24 -31.68 14.45 35.73
C PRO A 24 -31.17 14.02 34.34
N PRO A 25 -32.01 14.08 33.29
CA PRO A 25 -31.61 13.72 31.94
C PRO A 25 -30.61 14.72 31.36
N ALA A 26 -29.46 14.23 30.91
CA ALA A 26 -28.49 14.98 30.12
C ALA A 26 -28.82 14.88 28.62
N THR A 27 -28.75 16.00 27.91
CA THR A 27 -28.94 16.07 26.45
C THR A 27 -27.66 15.68 25.71
N SER A 28 -27.81 15.03 24.55
CA SER A 28 -26.68 14.82 23.64
C SER A 28 -26.13 16.14 23.08
N LEU A 29 -24.87 16.13 22.66
CA LEU A 29 -24.24 17.20 21.89
C LEU A 29 -23.72 16.58 20.58
N PRO A 30 -24.33 16.90 19.41
CA PRO A 30 -25.42 17.86 19.20
C PRO A 30 -26.77 17.42 19.84
N PRO A 31 -27.70 18.37 20.12
CA PRO A 31 -29.00 18.08 20.76
C PRO A 31 -29.90 17.12 19.98
N SER A 32 -29.68 17.04 18.67
CA SER A 32 -30.31 16.09 17.77
C SER A 32 -29.39 15.74 16.62
N ALA A 33 -29.59 14.56 16.04
CA ALA A 33 -28.96 14.15 14.78
C ALA A 33 -29.99 13.45 13.90
N ALA A 34 -29.91 13.63 12.58
CA ALA A 34 -30.69 12.85 11.64
C ALA A 34 -29.84 11.72 11.05
N PRO A 35 -30.31 10.45 11.04
CA PRO A 35 -29.66 9.40 10.31
C PRO A 35 -29.59 9.79 8.83
N SER A 36 -28.39 10.08 8.34
CA SER A 36 -28.11 10.32 6.93
C SER A 36 -27.40 9.10 6.37
N TRP A 37 -28.16 8.06 6.03
CA TRP A 37 -27.60 6.96 5.25
C TRP A 37 -27.40 7.43 3.81
N ARG A 38 -26.16 7.84 3.49
CA ARG A 38 -25.56 7.89 2.15
C ARG A 38 -26.39 8.48 0.99
N GLU A 39 -27.37 9.33 1.23
CA GLU A 39 -28.12 10.02 0.17
C GLU A 39 -28.43 11.47 0.58
N SER A 40 -27.42 12.25 0.95
CA SER A 40 -27.51 13.69 0.74
C SER A 40 -27.44 13.91 -0.77
N ALA A 41 -28.43 14.60 -1.34
CA ALA A 41 -28.64 14.78 -2.78
C ALA A 41 -27.58 15.65 -3.49
N VAL A 42 -26.36 15.74 -2.96
CA VAL A 42 -25.27 16.56 -3.50
C VAL A 42 -24.15 15.63 -3.94
N GLN A 43 -24.18 15.32 -5.24
CA GLN A 43 -23.21 14.51 -6.00
C GLN A 43 -22.99 13.07 -5.48
N LYS A 44 -23.48 12.10 -6.27
CA LYS A 44 -22.98 10.72 -6.18
C LYS A 44 -21.45 10.78 -6.20
N PRO A 45 -20.73 10.13 -5.26
CA PRO A 45 -19.28 10.09 -5.27
C PRO A 45 -18.83 9.69 -6.67
N ARG A 46 -17.83 10.39 -7.23
CA ARG A 46 -17.43 10.25 -8.64
C ARG A 46 -17.06 8.81 -9.02
N ARG A 47 -16.74 7.98 -8.00
CA ARG A 47 -16.34 6.57 -8.12
C ARG A 47 -17.40 5.54 -7.70
N ARG A 48 -18.61 5.95 -7.27
CA ARG A 48 -19.64 5.00 -6.86
C ARG A 48 -20.05 4.14 -8.06
N GLY A 49 -19.82 2.82 -7.97
CA GLY A 49 -20.05 1.86 -9.05
C GLY A 49 -18.84 1.60 -9.96
N GLN A 50 -17.75 2.38 -9.91
CA GLN A 50 -16.53 2.08 -10.67
C GLN A 50 -15.82 0.83 -10.14
N ILE A 51 -15.77 0.67 -8.81
CA ILE A 51 -15.20 -0.53 -8.18
C ILE A 51 -16.02 -1.76 -8.58
N GLU A 52 -17.34 -1.69 -8.45
CA GLU A 52 -18.24 -2.77 -8.88
C GLU A 52 -18.14 -3.05 -10.38
N ALA A 53 -17.99 -2.02 -11.22
CA ALA A 53 -17.78 -2.19 -12.66
C ALA A 53 -16.44 -2.86 -12.95
N MET A 54 -15.37 -2.49 -12.22
CA MET A 54 -14.05 -3.12 -12.33
C MET A 54 -14.09 -4.59 -11.88
N GLU A 55 -14.80 -4.89 -10.79
CA GLU A 55 -15.01 -6.26 -10.32
C GLU A 55 -15.81 -7.08 -11.34
N ARG A 56 -16.88 -6.51 -11.92
CA ARG A 56 -17.63 -7.16 -13.01
C ARG A 56 -16.76 -7.40 -14.23
N LEU A 57 -15.92 -6.44 -14.62
CA LEU A 57 -14.95 -6.59 -15.72
C LEU A 57 -13.94 -7.72 -15.43
N LEU A 58 -13.37 -7.76 -14.23
CA LEU A 58 -12.46 -8.83 -13.80
C LEU A 58 -13.15 -10.20 -13.83
N GLN A 59 -14.39 -10.28 -13.35
CA GLN A 59 -15.20 -11.50 -13.41
C GLN A 59 -15.49 -11.92 -14.86
N GLN A 60 -15.81 -10.99 -15.74
CA GLN A 60 -16.02 -11.26 -17.18
C GLN A 60 -14.75 -11.78 -17.85
N VAL A 61 -13.59 -11.20 -17.58
CA VAL A 61 -12.29 -11.68 -18.11
C VAL A 61 -12.02 -13.10 -17.61
N ARG A 62 -12.24 -13.37 -16.32
CA ARG A 62 -12.08 -14.71 -15.74
C ARG A 62 -13.04 -15.73 -16.37
N ALA A 63 -14.32 -15.40 -16.50
CA ALA A 63 -15.33 -16.28 -17.08
C ALA A 63 -15.01 -16.62 -18.55
N THR A 64 -14.71 -15.61 -19.37
CA THR A 64 -14.34 -15.78 -20.79
C THR A 64 -13.17 -16.73 -20.94
N HIS A 65 -12.17 -16.63 -20.07
CA HIS A 65 -11.01 -17.52 -20.12
C HIS A 65 -11.28 -18.94 -19.60
N THR A 66 -12.15 -19.11 -18.60
CA THR A 66 -12.52 -20.45 -18.09
C THR A 66 -13.10 -21.30 -19.23
N HIS A 67 -13.87 -20.68 -20.12
CA HIS A 67 -14.38 -21.32 -21.34
C HIS A 67 -13.28 -21.63 -22.37
N TYR A 68 -12.26 -20.77 -22.51
CA TYR A 68 -11.16 -20.97 -23.46
C TYR A 68 -10.19 -22.09 -23.02
N CYS A 69 -9.94 -22.23 -21.72
CA CYS A 69 -9.07 -23.28 -21.17
C CYS A 69 -9.73 -24.67 -21.10
N CYS A 70 -11.06 -24.75 -21.17
CA CYS A 70 -11.80 -26.01 -21.17
C CYS A 70 -11.99 -26.59 -22.60
N GLY A 71 -11.62 -25.84 -23.64
CA GLY A 71 -11.95 -26.15 -25.04
C GLY A 71 -10.85 -26.81 -25.89
N THR A 72 -9.61 -26.96 -25.39
CA THR A 72 -8.55 -27.65 -26.14
C THR A 72 -8.18 -28.95 -25.47
N SER A 73 -8.73 -30.00 -26.08
CA SER A 73 -8.19 -31.35 -26.28
C SER A 73 -6.90 -31.71 -25.54
N LYS A 74 -6.86 -32.96 -25.08
CA LYS A 74 -5.66 -33.75 -24.76
C LYS A 74 -4.49 -33.42 -25.70
N MET A 75 -3.73 -32.37 -25.42
CA MET A 75 -2.42 -32.15 -26.00
C MET A 75 -1.55 -33.16 -25.29
N GLN A 76 -1.33 -34.26 -26.00
CA GLN A 76 -0.41 -35.31 -25.66
C GLN A 76 0.93 -34.65 -25.31
N ASN A 77 1.20 -34.56 -24.00
CA ASN A 77 2.52 -34.23 -23.48
C ASN A 77 3.48 -35.32 -24.01
N GLN A 78 4.06 -35.11 -25.19
CA GLN A 78 5.34 -35.74 -25.56
C GLN A 78 6.49 -34.97 -24.92
N SER A 79 6.32 -34.51 -23.68
CA SER A 79 7.46 -34.35 -22.79
C SER A 79 7.84 -35.76 -22.35
N ARG A 80 8.89 -36.30 -22.97
CA ARG A 80 9.58 -37.51 -22.49
C ARG A 80 9.61 -37.47 -20.97
N LYS A 81 9.01 -38.48 -20.33
CA LYS A 81 9.09 -38.70 -18.89
C LYS A 81 10.56 -38.83 -18.49
N GLN A 82 11.23 -37.72 -18.22
CA GLN A 82 12.41 -37.70 -17.37
C GLN A 82 11.92 -37.56 -15.93
N SER A 83 11.41 -38.67 -15.42
CA SER A 83 11.43 -38.95 -13.99
C SER A 83 12.89 -39.07 -13.58
N VAL A 84 13.50 -37.94 -13.24
CA VAL A 84 14.71 -37.93 -12.42
C VAL A 84 14.36 -37.03 -11.26
N SER A 85 14.31 -37.57 -10.05
CA SER A 85 14.29 -36.78 -8.83
C SER A 85 15.60 -36.01 -8.76
N ARG A 86 15.69 -34.88 -9.49
CA ARG A 86 16.78 -33.94 -9.33
C ARG A 86 16.56 -33.30 -7.97
N SER A 87 17.26 -33.85 -6.99
CA SER A 87 17.43 -33.31 -5.64
C SER A 87 17.44 -31.77 -5.69
N LEU A 88 16.65 -31.14 -4.82
CA LEU A 88 16.53 -29.68 -4.63
C LEU A 88 17.89 -28.95 -4.57
N LYS A 89 18.98 -29.69 -4.26
CA LYS A 89 20.40 -29.31 -4.34
C LYS A 89 20.89 -28.70 -5.67
N HIS A 90 20.13 -28.78 -6.77
CA HIS A 90 20.54 -28.16 -8.05
C HIS A 90 19.61 -27.03 -8.53
N LEU A 91 18.50 -26.78 -7.83
CA LEU A 91 17.49 -25.79 -8.25
C LEU A 91 17.64 -24.46 -7.52
N PHE A 92 18.12 -24.50 -6.28
CA PHE A 92 18.81 -23.37 -5.69
C PHE A 92 20.24 -23.45 -6.20
N ASN A 93 20.73 -22.40 -6.84
CA ASN A 93 22.08 -22.39 -7.39
C ASN A 93 23.10 -22.60 -6.24
N SER A 94 23.45 -23.86 -5.94
CA SER A 94 24.43 -24.23 -4.91
C SER A 94 25.86 -23.88 -5.28
N SER A 95 26.08 -23.19 -6.39
CA SER A 95 27.34 -22.52 -6.58
C SER A 95 27.37 -21.31 -5.63
N ASN A 96 28.34 -21.31 -4.72
CA ASN A 96 28.90 -20.09 -4.09
C ASN A 96 29.48 -19.09 -5.14
N LYS A 97 29.00 -19.17 -6.38
CA LYS A 97 29.30 -18.33 -7.50
C LYS A 97 27.95 -17.76 -7.93
N PHE A 98 27.48 -16.74 -7.22
CA PHE A 98 26.92 -15.59 -7.93
C PHE A 98 27.88 -15.36 -9.09
N VAL A 99 27.47 -15.75 -10.30
CA VAL A 99 28.36 -15.80 -11.46
C VAL A 99 28.90 -14.39 -11.59
N LYS A 100 30.22 -14.25 -11.35
CA LYS A 100 30.96 -12.98 -11.32
C LYS A 100 30.99 -12.26 -12.67
N THR A 101 30.01 -12.48 -13.55
CA THR A 101 30.16 -12.09 -14.95
C THR A 101 28.88 -11.76 -15.73
N LEU A 102 27.67 -11.78 -15.17
CA LEU A 102 26.48 -11.31 -15.88
C LEU A 102 25.49 -10.59 -14.96
N LYS A 103 24.94 -9.48 -15.46
CA LYS A 103 23.90 -8.66 -14.80
C LYS A 103 22.58 -9.41 -14.86
N GLY A 104 22.00 -9.79 -13.73
CA GLY A 104 20.74 -10.55 -13.70
C GLY A 104 19.64 -9.93 -12.86
N ILE A 105 18.39 -10.27 -13.18
CA ILE A 105 17.21 -10.03 -12.34
C ILE A 105 16.88 -11.33 -11.64
N TYR A 106 16.70 -11.27 -10.32
CA TYR A 106 16.45 -12.43 -9.47
C TYR A 106 15.23 -12.21 -8.59
N LEU A 107 14.51 -13.28 -8.27
CA LEU A 107 13.38 -13.30 -7.35
C LEU A 107 13.80 -14.02 -6.06
N ALA A 108 13.87 -13.30 -4.96
CA ALA A 108 14.06 -13.85 -3.62
C ALA A 108 12.72 -14.00 -2.89
N ALA A 109 12.55 -15.11 -2.19
CA ALA A 109 11.35 -15.37 -1.39
C ALA A 109 11.67 -15.45 0.10
N VAL A 110 11.22 -14.45 0.87
CA VAL A 110 11.43 -14.33 2.31
C VAL A 110 10.16 -14.74 3.04
N PHE A 111 10.18 -15.95 3.59
CA PHE A 111 9.15 -16.42 4.50
C PHE A 111 9.68 -16.28 5.92
N TYR A 112 8.93 -15.63 6.80
CA TYR A 112 9.36 -15.42 8.18
C TYR A 112 8.28 -15.84 9.17
N HIS A 113 8.72 -16.24 10.36
CA HIS A 113 7.89 -16.43 11.54
C HIS A 113 8.66 -15.87 12.73
N LYS A 114 8.13 -14.82 13.36
CA LYS A 114 8.88 -14.03 14.36
C LYS A 114 10.22 -13.61 13.75
N ASP A 115 11.35 -14.01 14.34
CA ASP A 115 12.70 -13.65 13.88
C ASP A 115 13.43 -14.83 13.20
N SER A 116 12.68 -15.84 12.75
CA SER A 116 13.21 -16.94 11.95
C SER A 116 12.76 -16.84 10.50
N LEU A 117 13.65 -17.17 9.58
CA LEU A 117 13.43 -17.22 8.15
C LEU A 117 13.42 -18.66 7.66
N LEU A 118 12.63 -18.92 6.62
CA LEU A 118 12.79 -20.11 5.81
C LEU A 118 14.05 -19.97 4.96
N VAL A 119 14.92 -20.97 5.05
CA VAL A 119 16.13 -21.13 4.24
C VAL A 119 16.13 -22.50 3.57
N THR A 120 16.92 -22.66 2.52
CA THR A 120 17.14 -23.93 1.83
C THR A 120 17.94 -24.90 2.72
N ALA A 121 18.12 -26.14 2.26
CA ALA A 121 18.94 -27.13 2.97
C ALA A 121 20.41 -26.67 3.14
N GLU A 122 20.87 -25.78 2.27
CA GLU A 122 22.20 -25.18 2.26
C GLU A 122 22.26 -23.86 3.07
N ASP A 123 21.28 -23.60 3.94
CA ASP A 123 21.20 -22.40 4.78
C ASP A 123 21.14 -21.07 3.98
N GLN A 124 20.57 -21.08 2.77
CA GLN A 124 20.43 -19.90 1.91
C GLN A 124 18.98 -19.40 1.78
N ILE A 125 18.78 -18.13 1.45
CA ILE A 125 17.44 -17.62 1.09
C ILE A 125 17.03 -18.23 -0.26
N PRO A 126 15.78 -18.73 -0.42
CA PRO A 126 15.28 -19.23 -1.70
C PRO A 126 15.31 -18.14 -2.79
N ILE A 127 16.04 -18.41 -3.88
CA ILE A 127 16.21 -17.48 -5.01
C ILE A 127 16.01 -18.22 -6.34
N VAL A 128 15.35 -17.56 -7.29
CA VAL A 128 15.20 -18.01 -8.68
C VAL A 128 15.62 -16.89 -9.62
N GLU A 129 16.33 -17.22 -10.70
CA GLU A 129 16.68 -16.29 -11.77
C GLU A 129 15.45 -15.95 -12.62
N VAL A 130 15.28 -14.67 -12.95
CA VAL A 130 14.18 -14.16 -13.78
C VAL A 130 14.67 -13.91 -15.20
N ASP A 131 15.73 -13.12 -15.33
CA ASP A 131 16.26 -12.67 -16.61
C ASP A 131 17.77 -12.40 -16.47
N ASP A 132 18.52 -12.65 -17.54
CA ASP A 132 19.95 -12.37 -17.69
C ASP A 132 20.21 -10.98 -18.33
N SER A 133 19.14 -10.22 -18.58
CA SER A 133 19.19 -8.91 -19.23
C SER A 133 18.35 -7.85 -18.50
N TYR A 134 18.82 -6.60 -18.53
CA TYR A 134 18.15 -5.45 -17.93
C TYR A 134 17.43 -4.63 -19.01
N SER A 135 16.09 -4.54 -18.95
CA SER A 135 15.32 -3.62 -19.82
C SER A 135 15.25 -2.21 -19.22
N SER A 136 15.17 -1.18 -20.08
CA SER A 136 14.92 0.20 -19.63
C SER A 136 13.56 0.36 -18.93
N SER A 137 12.61 -0.57 -19.15
CA SER A 137 11.28 -0.57 -18.56
C SER A 137 11.17 -1.28 -17.20
N LEU A 138 12.29 -1.73 -16.60
CA LEU A 138 12.26 -2.58 -15.40
C LEU A 138 11.38 -2.03 -14.28
N MET A 139 11.37 -0.71 -14.08
CA MET A 139 10.53 -0.11 -13.04
C MET A 139 9.03 -0.32 -13.29
N GLN A 140 8.57 -0.18 -14.53
CA GLN A 140 7.17 -0.42 -14.87
C GLN A 140 6.80 -1.91 -14.72
N ASP A 141 7.71 -2.79 -15.12
CA ASP A 141 7.53 -4.24 -14.98
C ASP A 141 7.55 -4.69 -13.52
N PHE A 142 8.37 -4.05 -12.68
CA PHE A 142 8.38 -4.24 -11.24
C PHE A 142 7.08 -3.78 -10.56
N LEU A 143 6.55 -2.61 -10.93
CA LEU A 143 5.28 -2.11 -10.38
C LEU A 143 4.10 -3.00 -10.81
N TRP A 144 4.13 -3.51 -12.04
CA TRP A 144 3.19 -4.55 -12.49
C TRP A 144 3.34 -5.83 -11.67
N PHE A 145 4.56 -6.31 -11.44
CA PHE A 145 4.85 -7.50 -10.64
C PHE A 145 4.42 -7.34 -9.17
N THR A 146 4.47 -6.12 -8.64
CA THR A 146 3.96 -5.85 -7.31
C THR A 146 2.44 -6.06 -7.24
N LYS A 147 1.69 -5.64 -8.26
CA LYS A 147 0.23 -5.89 -8.33
C LYS A 147 -0.09 -7.38 -8.43
N LEU A 148 0.77 -8.16 -9.08
CA LEU A 148 0.66 -9.62 -9.13
C LEU A 148 0.68 -10.24 -7.72
N SER A 149 1.30 -9.58 -6.72
CA SER A 149 1.30 -10.06 -5.33
C SER A 149 -0.08 -10.11 -4.67
N CYS A 150 -1.09 -9.48 -5.26
CA CYS A 150 -2.50 -9.57 -4.84
C CYS A 150 -3.23 -10.78 -5.46
N MET A 151 -2.62 -11.48 -6.41
CA MET A 151 -3.30 -12.47 -7.27
C MET A 151 -2.38 -13.64 -7.62
N TRP A 152 -1.62 -14.15 -6.64
CA TRP A 152 -0.69 -15.25 -6.88
C TRP A 152 -1.34 -16.54 -7.41
N GLU A 153 -2.61 -16.77 -7.09
CA GLU A 153 -3.39 -17.91 -7.58
C GLU A 153 -3.53 -17.88 -9.11
N ASP A 154 -3.57 -16.68 -9.68
CA ASP A 154 -3.75 -16.41 -11.10
C ASP A 154 -2.43 -16.48 -11.90
N VAL A 155 -1.27 -16.72 -11.27
CA VAL A 155 0.04 -16.78 -11.95
C VAL A 155 0.07 -17.82 -13.07
N ARG A 156 -0.45 -19.02 -12.81
CA ARG A 156 -0.47 -20.10 -13.81
C ARG A 156 -1.28 -19.68 -15.04
N TRP A 157 -2.43 -19.05 -14.79
CA TRP A 157 -3.34 -18.55 -15.81
C TRP A 157 -2.70 -17.42 -16.63
N LEU A 158 -2.14 -16.42 -15.97
CA LEU A 158 -1.48 -15.28 -16.62
C LEU A 158 -0.32 -15.74 -17.51
N ARG A 159 0.49 -16.69 -17.02
CA ARG A 159 1.62 -17.23 -17.78
C ARG A 159 1.17 -17.90 -19.09
N GLN A 160 0.12 -18.72 -19.04
CA GLN A 160 -0.44 -19.37 -20.23
C GLN A 160 -0.99 -18.35 -21.22
N SER A 161 -1.73 -17.36 -20.73
CA SER A 161 -2.36 -16.32 -21.56
C SER A 161 -1.32 -15.47 -22.29
N MET A 162 -0.22 -15.12 -21.61
CA MET A 162 0.83 -14.28 -22.20
C MET A 162 1.68 -15.03 -23.23
N SER A 163 1.77 -16.36 -23.17
CA SER A 163 2.60 -17.16 -24.08
C SER A 163 2.20 -17.05 -25.56
N VAL A 164 0.95 -16.71 -25.85
CA VAL A 164 0.39 -16.61 -27.21
C VAL A 164 0.84 -15.34 -27.95
N SER A 165 1.31 -14.30 -27.23
CA SER A 165 1.58 -12.96 -27.78
C SER A 165 3.03 -12.49 -27.58
N MET A 166 3.97 -13.40 -27.30
CA MET A 166 5.34 -13.07 -26.86
C MET A 166 6.27 -12.51 -27.94
N SER A 167 6.01 -12.77 -29.23
CA SER A 167 7.05 -12.68 -30.26
C SER A 167 7.47 -11.26 -30.66
N SER A 168 6.74 -10.21 -30.26
CA SER A 168 6.99 -8.83 -30.72
C SER A 168 7.16 -7.79 -29.60
N SER A 169 6.95 -8.14 -28.33
CA SER A 169 6.99 -7.18 -27.22
C SER A 169 7.98 -7.60 -26.13
N SER A 170 9.05 -6.83 -25.96
CA SER A 170 10.05 -7.01 -24.89
C SER A 170 9.42 -6.89 -23.49
N THR A 171 8.45 -5.99 -23.31
CA THR A 171 7.68 -5.85 -22.06
C THR A 171 6.91 -7.12 -21.73
N LEU A 172 6.19 -7.70 -22.69
CA LEU A 172 5.46 -8.94 -22.45
C LEU A 172 6.42 -10.09 -22.14
N GLN A 173 7.56 -10.17 -22.83
CA GLN A 173 8.60 -11.17 -22.57
C GLN A 173 9.16 -11.06 -21.14
N ALA A 174 9.52 -9.85 -20.69
CA ALA A 174 10.01 -9.61 -19.33
C ALA A 174 8.99 -10.04 -18.28
N ARG A 175 7.71 -9.67 -18.45
CA ARG A 175 6.63 -10.07 -17.54
C ARG A 175 6.36 -11.57 -17.55
N HIS A 176 6.46 -12.23 -18.70
CA HIS A 176 6.36 -13.69 -18.77
C HIS A 176 7.52 -14.40 -18.07
N LYS A 177 8.75 -13.87 -18.18
CA LYS A 177 9.90 -14.36 -17.40
C LYS A 177 9.66 -14.20 -15.89
N MET A 178 9.14 -13.06 -15.44
CA MET A 178 8.73 -12.85 -14.04
C MET A 178 7.65 -13.85 -13.57
N LEU A 179 6.63 -14.12 -14.40
CA LEU A 179 5.61 -15.14 -14.10
C LEU A 179 6.18 -16.56 -14.05
N SER A 180 7.15 -16.85 -14.93
CA SER A 180 7.83 -18.15 -14.96
C SER A 180 8.65 -18.36 -13.69
N ALA A 181 9.41 -17.34 -13.26
CA ALA A 181 10.16 -17.36 -12.01
C ALA A 181 9.24 -17.47 -10.78
N ALA A 182 8.13 -16.73 -10.75
CA ALA A 182 7.15 -16.83 -9.67
C ALA A 182 6.50 -18.23 -9.61
N SER A 183 6.13 -18.80 -10.76
CA SER A 183 5.59 -20.16 -10.85
C SER A 183 6.60 -21.22 -10.41
N GLN A 184 7.88 -21.06 -10.77
CA GLN A 184 8.96 -21.93 -10.31
C GLN A 184 9.13 -21.82 -8.79
N MET A 185 9.15 -20.62 -8.24
CA MET A 185 9.24 -20.39 -6.79
C MET A 185 8.06 -21.02 -6.03
N GLN A 186 6.83 -20.86 -6.52
CA GLN A 186 5.63 -21.48 -5.95
C GLN A 186 5.76 -23.01 -5.88
N ASN A 187 6.23 -23.63 -6.96
CA ASN A 187 6.43 -25.07 -7.03
C ASN A 187 7.54 -25.54 -6.08
N LEU A 188 8.65 -24.80 -5.98
CA LEU A 188 9.78 -25.14 -5.08
C LEU A 188 9.39 -25.07 -3.60
N LEU A 189 8.62 -24.05 -3.22
CA LEU A 189 8.22 -23.82 -1.83
C LEU A 189 6.94 -24.59 -1.45
N GLY A 190 6.25 -25.18 -2.42
CA GLY A 190 5.00 -25.90 -2.20
C GLY A 190 3.83 -25.00 -1.80
N THR A 191 3.84 -23.74 -2.22
CA THR A 191 2.81 -22.75 -1.86
C THR A 191 2.45 -21.88 -3.05
N HIS A 192 1.15 -21.59 -3.21
CA HIS A 192 0.70 -20.62 -4.21
C HIS A 192 0.89 -19.18 -3.75
N ASN A 193 0.94 -18.90 -2.45
CA ASN A 193 1.09 -17.55 -1.95
C ASN A 193 2.56 -17.25 -1.60
N LEU A 194 3.20 -16.33 -2.33
CA LEU A 194 4.58 -15.89 -2.07
C LEU A 194 4.66 -14.66 -1.14
N GLY A 195 3.52 -14.14 -0.68
CA GLY A 195 3.44 -12.95 0.18
C GLY A 195 3.27 -11.65 -0.58
N ARG A 196 3.82 -10.55 -0.07
CA ARG A 196 3.82 -9.23 -0.73
C ARG A 196 5.18 -8.95 -1.33
N VAL A 197 5.22 -8.28 -2.49
CA VAL A 197 6.48 -7.78 -3.04
C VAL A 197 6.93 -6.59 -2.20
N HIS A 198 8.20 -6.56 -1.80
CA HIS A 198 8.81 -5.42 -1.12
C HIS A 198 8.76 -4.18 -2.03
N PHE A 199 8.57 -3.00 -1.45
CA PHE A 199 8.27 -1.79 -2.24
C PHE A 199 9.41 -1.26 -3.10
N GLU A 200 10.62 -1.75 -2.85
CA GLU A 200 11.81 -1.37 -3.59
C GLU A 200 12.59 -2.62 -3.99
N THR A 201 13.22 -2.57 -5.17
CA THR A 201 14.17 -3.58 -5.62
C THR A 201 15.52 -3.36 -4.96
N ILE A 202 16.21 -4.42 -4.55
CA ILE A 202 17.59 -4.30 -4.08
C ILE A 202 18.52 -4.37 -5.29
N LYS A 203 19.35 -3.34 -5.48
CA LYS A 203 20.33 -3.27 -6.57
C LYS A 203 21.73 -3.21 -6.01
N ASP A 204 22.64 -4.01 -6.57
CA ASP A 204 24.07 -3.90 -6.26
C ASP A 204 24.82 -3.07 -7.30
N ARG A 205 26.09 -2.77 -7.00
CA ARG A 205 26.97 -2.01 -7.91
C ARG A 205 27.35 -2.80 -9.17
N HIS A 206 27.20 -4.11 -9.15
CA HIS A 206 27.44 -4.98 -10.29
C HIS A 206 26.28 -4.98 -11.29
N GLY A 207 25.14 -4.37 -10.94
CA GLY A 207 23.96 -4.25 -11.80
C GLY A 207 22.98 -5.40 -11.65
N ASN A 208 23.11 -6.24 -10.62
CA ASN A 208 22.10 -7.23 -10.29
C ASN A 208 20.92 -6.57 -9.58
N VAL A 209 19.73 -7.08 -9.86
CA VAL A 209 18.48 -6.62 -9.24
C VAL A 209 17.79 -7.78 -8.55
N LEU A 210 17.42 -7.58 -7.30
CA LEU A 210 16.66 -8.54 -6.51
C LEU A 210 15.25 -8.02 -6.28
N LEU A 211 14.28 -8.75 -6.81
CA LEU A 211 12.86 -8.64 -6.48
C LEU A 211 12.62 -9.48 -5.23
N VAL A 212 12.09 -8.89 -4.17
CA VAL A 212 11.93 -9.57 -2.87
C VAL A 212 10.45 -9.75 -2.59
N THR A 213 10.00 -11.00 -2.37
CA THR A 213 8.68 -11.27 -1.78
C THR A 213 8.84 -11.55 -0.29
N ILE A 214 7.87 -11.11 0.50
CA ILE A 214 7.89 -11.20 1.96
C ILE A 214 6.55 -11.79 2.41
N ARG A 215 6.59 -12.86 3.19
CA ARG A 215 5.41 -13.49 3.77
C ARG A 215 5.60 -13.77 5.25
N ASP A 216 4.69 -13.24 6.06
CA ASP A 216 4.51 -13.71 7.44
C ASP A 216 3.78 -15.05 7.43
N THR A 217 4.26 -15.99 8.22
CA THR A 217 3.67 -17.32 8.35
C THR A 217 3.25 -17.56 9.78
N ASP A 218 2.01 -18.02 9.98
CA ASP A 218 1.49 -18.29 11.32
C ASP A 218 2.19 -19.48 11.98
N SER A 219 2.74 -20.40 11.18
CA SER A 219 3.47 -21.57 11.66
C SER A 219 4.59 -22.02 10.72
N GLN A 220 5.61 -22.64 11.33
CA GLN A 220 6.80 -23.15 10.65
C GLN A 220 6.56 -24.45 9.85
N HIS A 221 5.42 -25.13 10.03
CA HIS A 221 5.13 -26.43 9.43
C HIS A 221 4.46 -26.37 8.06
N SER A 222 4.23 -25.18 7.52
CA SER A 222 3.34 -24.95 6.37
C SER A 222 4.00 -25.12 4.99
N LEU A 223 5.31 -25.36 4.91
CA LEU A 223 6.07 -25.33 3.65
C LEU A 223 6.90 -26.60 3.46
N LEU A 224 6.84 -27.16 2.26
CA LEU A 224 7.30 -28.53 1.97
C LEU A 224 8.83 -28.71 1.95
N SER A 225 9.63 -27.63 1.90
CA SER A 225 11.01 -27.74 1.40
C SER A 225 12.05 -26.79 2.03
N GLY A 226 11.91 -26.38 3.29
CA GLY A 226 12.90 -25.49 3.92
C GLY A 226 13.16 -25.73 5.40
N LYS A 227 14.30 -25.25 5.86
CA LYS A 227 14.72 -25.21 7.25
C LYS A 227 14.45 -23.81 7.80
N TRP A 228 14.14 -23.70 9.09
CA TRP A 228 14.00 -22.41 9.75
C TRP A 228 15.31 -21.99 10.41
N MET A 229 15.75 -20.76 10.14
CA MET A 229 16.99 -20.20 10.68
C MET A 229 16.74 -18.80 11.24
N GLN A 230 17.29 -18.50 12.41
CA GLN A 230 17.26 -17.14 12.97
C GLN A 230 17.99 -16.15 12.06
N VAL A 231 17.40 -14.96 11.89
CA VAL A 231 18.00 -13.87 11.09
C VAL A 231 19.44 -13.58 11.55
N THR A 232 19.67 -13.54 12.86
CA THR A 232 21.00 -13.29 13.46
C THR A 232 22.04 -14.35 13.09
N LYS A 233 21.62 -15.62 12.97
CA LYS A 233 22.49 -16.72 12.54
C LYS A 233 22.85 -16.63 11.06
N LEU A 234 21.88 -16.26 10.21
CA LEU A 234 22.14 -16.04 8.79
C LEU A 234 23.12 -14.87 8.59
N GLN A 235 22.94 -13.79 9.35
CA GLN A 235 23.83 -12.63 9.33
C GLN A 235 25.23 -12.96 9.86
N SER A 236 25.36 -13.77 10.91
CA SER A 236 26.67 -14.12 11.49
C SER A 236 27.50 -15.00 10.56
N GLN A 237 26.88 -15.92 9.80
CA GLN A 237 27.57 -16.71 8.78
C GLN A 237 28.22 -15.82 7.71
N LYS A 238 27.64 -14.65 7.42
CA LYS A 238 28.17 -13.69 6.45
C LYS A 238 29.21 -12.72 7.02
N LYS A 239 29.17 -12.42 8.32
CA LYS A 239 30.21 -11.61 9.01
C LYS A 239 31.61 -12.24 9.00
N SER A 240 31.70 -13.56 8.79
CA SER A 240 32.99 -14.27 8.68
C SER A 240 33.69 -14.05 7.32
N LEU A 241 33.00 -13.49 6.33
CA LEU A 241 33.62 -12.96 5.12
C LEU A 241 33.88 -11.49 5.39
N SER A 242 35.16 -11.11 5.49
CA SER A 242 35.62 -9.72 5.48
C SER A 242 34.68 -8.86 4.65
N THR A 243 34.09 -7.81 5.23
CA THR A 243 33.13 -6.93 4.56
C THR A 243 33.64 -6.66 3.14
N PRO A 244 32.98 -7.18 2.10
CA PRO A 244 33.37 -6.81 0.76
C PRO A 244 33.24 -5.28 0.70
N GLU A 245 34.23 -4.63 0.11
CA GLU A 245 34.24 -3.17 -0.08
C GLU A 245 32.93 -2.68 -0.73
N GLU A 246 32.26 -3.59 -1.46
CA GLU A 246 30.93 -3.44 -2.05
C GLU A 246 30.09 -4.73 -1.90
N PRO A 247 28.96 -4.72 -1.15
CA PRO A 247 28.12 -5.90 -0.97
C PRO A 247 27.29 -6.24 -2.23
N TYR A 248 27.13 -7.54 -2.52
CA TYR A 248 26.21 -8.02 -3.56
C TYR A 248 24.75 -7.85 -3.13
N ALA A 249 23.80 -7.93 -4.07
CA ALA A 249 22.38 -7.67 -3.79
C ALA A 249 21.81 -8.61 -2.69
N LEU A 250 22.25 -9.87 -2.65
CA LEU A 250 21.87 -10.81 -1.60
C LEU A 250 22.46 -10.45 -0.24
N ASP A 251 23.70 -9.95 -0.20
CA ASP A 251 24.32 -9.52 1.05
C ASP A 251 23.58 -8.28 1.60
N ILE A 252 23.21 -7.33 0.72
CA ILE A 252 22.36 -6.19 1.08
C ILE A 252 21.04 -6.69 1.68
N LEU A 253 20.35 -7.66 1.05
CA LEU A 253 19.11 -8.26 1.59
C LEU A 253 19.31 -8.84 2.99
N ILE A 254 20.39 -9.59 3.22
CA ILE A 254 20.65 -10.21 4.52
C ILE A 254 20.97 -9.15 5.59
N ILE A 255 21.71 -8.10 5.22
CA ILE A 255 22.07 -6.99 6.10
C ILE A 255 20.81 -6.19 6.49
N THR A 256 19.96 -5.84 5.53
CA THR A 256 18.74 -5.02 5.74
C THR A 256 17.50 -5.84 6.10
N MET A 257 17.64 -7.15 6.31
CA MET A 257 16.54 -8.06 6.54
C MET A 257 15.60 -7.60 7.66
N GLN A 258 16.15 -7.15 8.79
CA GLN A 258 15.33 -6.70 9.93
C GLN A 258 14.49 -5.47 9.57
N ASP A 259 15.02 -4.52 8.81
CA ASP A 259 14.29 -3.33 8.36
C ASP A 259 13.18 -3.70 7.38
N ILE A 260 13.45 -4.64 6.48
CA ILE A 260 12.49 -5.18 5.50
C ILE A 260 11.32 -5.88 6.23
N LEU A 261 11.61 -6.72 7.21
CA LEU A 261 10.59 -7.38 8.03
C LEU A 261 9.80 -6.37 8.88
N ALA A 262 10.47 -5.39 9.48
CA ALA A 262 9.82 -4.32 10.25
C ALA A 262 8.91 -3.46 9.37
N TYR A 263 9.33 -3.15 8.14
CA TYR A 263 8.48 -2.48 7.15
C TYR A 263 7.23 -3.34 6.85
N HIS A 264 7.39 -4.62 6.54
CA HIS A 264 6.28 -5.52 6.24
C HIS A 264 5.26 -5.59 7.39
N ARG A 265 5.72 -5.78 8.63
CA ARG A 265 4.83 -5.80 9.82
C ARG A 265 4.05 -4.50 9.97
N ARG A 266 4.70 -3.35 9.73
CA ARG A 266 4.07 -2.02 9.80
C ARG A 266 3.10 -1.77 8.65
N SER A 267 3.37 -2.29 7.46
CA SER A 267 2.50 -2.17 6.30
C SER A 267 1.20 -2.98 6.46
N CYS A 268 1.23 -4.08 7.21
CA CYS A 268 0.02 -4.85 7.55
C CYS A 268 -0.94 -4.14 8.52
N HIS A 269 -0.52 -3.05 9.16
CA HIS A 269 -1.36 -2.33 10.13
C HIS A 269 -2.56 -1.67 9.42
N ARG A 270 -3.77 -1.90 9.96
CA ARG A 270 -5.02 -1.32 9.48
C ARG A 270 -5.53 -0.28 10.45
N LEU A 271 -6.08 0.81 9.92
CA LEU A 271 -6.76 1.82 10.73
C LEU A 271 -8.10 1.28 11.24
N THR A 272 -8.46 1.71 12.44
CA THR A 272 -9.79 1.49 13.00
C THR A 272 -10.81 2.41 12.33
N THR A 273 -12.09 2.08 12.45
CA THR A 273 -13.17 2.89 11.88
C THR A 273 -13.12 4.33 12.39
N GLY A 274 -13.31 5.30 11.50
CA GLY A 274 -13.41 6.70 11.89
C GLY A 274 -13.01 7.70 10.81
N LEU A 275 -13.04 8.97 11.21
CA LEU A 275 -12.66 10.10 10.38
C LEU A 275 -11.21 10.49 10.66
N TYR A 276 -10.41 10.67 9.62
CA TYR A 276 -8.99 10.97 9.69
C TYR A 276 -8.65 12.22 8.87
N LEU A 277 -7.69 13.00 9.36
CA LEU A 277 -7.03 14.05 8.58
C LEU A 277 -5.76 13.46 8.00
N GLY A 278 -5.67 13.34 6.67
CA GLY A 278 -4.51 12.79 5.97
C GLY A 278 -3.74 13.86 5.21
N TYR A 279 -2.43 13.94 5.38
CA TYR A 279 -1.55 14.81 4.61
C TYR A 279 -1.13 14.13 3.31
N LEU A 280 -1.43 14.75 2.17
CA LEU A 280 -1.03 14.27 0.85
C LEU A 280 0.07 15.17 0.27
N LYS A 281 1.28 14.62 0.20
CA LYS A 281 2.44 15.21 -0.48
C LYS A 281 2.95 14.21 -1.51
N LEU A 282 3.06 14.67 -2.74
CA LEU A 282 3.55 13.90 -3.87
C LEU A 282 4.95 14.37 -4.28
N SER A 283 5.68 13.48 -4.93
CA SER A 283 6.91 13.81 -5.64
C SER A 283 6.90 13.10 -6.98
N SER A 284 7.15 13.83 -8.05
CA SER A 284 7.23 13.30 -9.40
C SER A 284 8.69 13.10 -9.80
N SER A 285 8.98 11.95 -10.41
CA SER A 285 10.20 11.65 -11.16
C SER A 285 9.82 11.31 -12.60
N VAL A 286 10.82 11.20 -13.49
CA VAL A 286 10.62 10.92 -14.93
C VAL A 286 9.69 9.73 -15.16
N ASP A 287 9.85 8.66 -14.37
CA ASP A 287 9.14 7.40 -14.58
C ASP A 287 8.04 7.12 -13.54
N GLN A 288 7.86 7.98 -12.53
CA GLN A 288 7.01 7.64 -11.39
C GLN A 288 6.52 8.85 -10.58
N ILE A 289 5.29 8.75 -10.08
CA ILE A 289 4.80 9.58 -8.96
C ILE A 289 4.92 8.76 -7.68
N LYS A 290 5.48 9.37 -6.63
CA LYS A 290 5.56 8.80 -5.29
C LYS A 290 4.73 9.63 -4.31
N VAL A 291 4.21 8.97 -3.28
CA VAL A 291 3.46 9.57 -2.18
C VAL A 291 4.28 9.50 -0.89
N LEU A 292 4.25 10.58 -0.11
CA LEU A 292 4.87 10.63 1.21
C LEU A 292 4.01 9.89 2.24
N VAL A 293 4.61 8.94 2.95
CA VAL A 293 3.96 8.16 4.01
C VAL A 293 4.85 8.08 5.26
N SER A 294 4.27 7.73 6.40
CA SER A 294 5.04 7.48 7.63
C SER A 294 5.66 6.09 7.60
N GLN A 295 6.88 5.94 8.11
CA GLN A 295 7.46 4.61 8.34
C GLN A 295 6.67 3.76 9.32
N ARG A 296 5.91 4.39 10.22
CA ARG A 296 5.11 3.67 11.24
C ARG A 296 3.89 2.99 10.62
N THR A 297 3.34 3.56 9.55
CA THR A 297 2.12 3.13 8.87
C THR A 297 2.25 3.39 7.35
N PRO A 298 3.16 2.68 6.67
CA PRO A 298 3.52 3.00 5.28
C PRO A 298 2.39 2.76 4.27
N ASN A 299 1.40 1.93 4.59
CA ASN A 299 0.21 1.71 3.75
C ASN A 299 -0.91 2.73 4.00
N MET A 300 -0.59 3.84 4.68
CA MET A 300 -1.53 4.94 4.93
C MET A 300 -0.82 6.28 4.70
N LEU A 301 -1.58 7.30 4.32
CA LEU A 301 -1.09 8.68 4.33
C LEU A 301 -0.63 9.03 5.75
N CYS A 302 0.29 9.99 5.87
CA CYS A 302 0.56 10.62 7.17
C CYS A 302 -0.75 11.18 7.73
N HIS A 303 -1.18 10.76 8.91
CA HIS A 303 -2.54 11.03 9.37
C HIS A 303 -2.67 11.24 10.87
N THR A 304 -3.81 11.81 11.26
CA THR A 304 -4.28 11.89 12.64
C THR A 304 -5.78 11.57 12.67
N ARG A 305 -6.23 10.76 13.64
CA ARG A 305 -7.66 10.48 13.85
C ARG A 305 -8.36 11.75 14.37
N ILE A 306 -9.43 12.17 13.69
CA ILE A 306 -10.28 13.30 14.10
C ILE A 306 -11.28 12.79 15.13
N ARG A 307 -12.04 11.73 14.78
CA ARG A 307 -13.08 11.14 15.62
C ARG A 307 -13.45 9.72 15.19
N GLU A 308 -14.27 9.04 15.98
CA GLU A 308 -14.71 7.66 15.71
C GLU A 308 -15.79 7.56 14.63
N ASN A 309 -16.64 8.57 14.51
CA ASN A 309 -17.67 8.62 13.47
C ASN A 309 -17.08 9.15 12.16
N GLY A 310 -16.98 8.28 11.15
CA GLY A 310 -16.47 8.61 9.81
C GLY A 310 -17.41 9.44 8.94
N ASN A 311 -18.68 9.65 9.35
CA ASN A 311 -19.66 10.39 8.56
C ASN A 311 -19.39 11.91 8.63
N VAL A 312 -19.41 12.59 7.49
CA VAL A 312 -19.24 14.05 7.36
C VAL A 312 -20.42 14.71 6.64
N SER A 313 -21.50 13.98 6.32
CA SER A 313 -22.57 14.47 5.43
C SER A 313 -23.20 15.81 5.83
N GLU A 314 -23.47 16.04 7.11
CA GLU A 314 -24.07 17.30 7.60
C GLU A 314 -23.06 18.46 7.62
N GLU A 315 -21.78 18.17 7.81
CA GLU A 315 -20.71 19.16 7.97
C GLU A 315 -19.98 19.44 6.65
N TRP A 316 -20.23 18.64 5.62
CA TRP A 316 -19.59 18.74 4.31
C TRP A 316 -19.98 20.01 3.57
N GLU A 317 -21.24 20.42 3.66
CA GLU A 317 -21.73 21.68 3.06
C GLU A 317 -20.97 22.88 3.63
N TRP A 318 -20.68 22.87 4.94
CA TRP A 318 -19.88 23.89 5.60
C TRP A 318 -18.42 23.90 5.07
N ILE A 319 -17.79 22.74 4.88
CA ILE A 319 -16.46 22.64 4.25
C ILE A 319 -16.46 23.23 2.83
N GLN A 320 -17.48 22.90 2.03
CA GLN A 320 -17.61 23.38 0.65
C GLN A 320 -17.81 24.90 0.60
N MET A 321 -18.62 25.45 1.51
CA MET A 321 -18.85 26.89 1.65
C MET A 321 -17.54 27.63 1.97
N LEU A 322 -16.76 27.13 2.93
CA LEU A 322 -15.45 27.71 3.27
C LEU A 322 -14.48 27.67 2.09
N ALA A 323 -14.45 26.57 1.35
CA ALA A 323 -13.61 26.45 0.16
C ALA A 323 -14.02 27.43 -0.96
N ALA A 324 -15.32 27.69 -1.12
CA ALA A 324 -15.83 28.65 -2.09
C ALA A 324 -15.54 30.10 -1.69
N ALA A 325 -15.69 30.43 -0.40
CA ALA A 325 -15.35 31.75 0.15
C ALA A 325 -13.86 32.07 -0.01
N GLY A 326 -12.97 31.10 0.25
CA GLY A 326 -11.53 31.24 0.07
C GLY A 326 -11.09 31.49 -1.38
N ARG A 327 -11.87 31.03 -2.39
CA ARG A 327 -11.58 31.31 -3.81
C ARG A 327 -11.97 32.72 -4.24
N LYS A 328 -13.03 33.30 -3.64
CA LYS A 328 -13.51 34.64 -3.97
C LYS A 328 -12.61 35.75 -3.41
N GLY A 329 -11.83 35.48 -2.35
CA GLY A 329 -10.90 36.44 -1.76
C GLY A 329 -9.59 36.69 -2.53
N CYS A 330 -9.37 36.03 -3.68
CA CYS A 330 -8.13 36.12 -4.45
C CYS A 330 -8.27 36.83 -5.82
N SER A 331 -9.45 37.38 -6.16
CA SER A 331 -9.60 38.30 -7.29
C SER A 331 -9.57 39.75 -6.77
N GLU A 332 -8.79 40.58 -7.47
CA GLU A 332 -8.35 41.93 -7.12
C GLU A 332 -9.45 42.91 -6.66
N GLY A 333 -9.05 43.84 -5.77
CA GLY A 333 -9.55 45.20 -5.73
C GLY A 333 -10.69 45.50 -4.74
N ASP A 334 -10.33 46.26 -3.69
CA ASP A 334 -11.22 47.08 -2.85
C ASP A 334 -12.55 46.49 -2.37
N SER A 335 -12.56 46.04 -1.12
CA SER A 335 -13.65 46.35 -0.18
C SER A 335 -13.12 46.25 1.25
N LYS A 336 -13.13 47.40 1.93
CA LYS A 336 -12.81 47.56 3.34
C LYS A 336 -13.56 46.53 4.18
N GLY A 337 -12.77 45.67 4.82
CA GLY A 337 -13.03 44.91 6.05
C GLY A 337 -14.41 45.04 6.68
N GLU A 338 -15.38 44.31 6.15
CA GLU A 338 -16.37 43.65 7.00
C GLU A 338 -15.83 42.27 7.33
N LYS A 339 -15.36 42.10 8.57
CA LYS A 339 -15.17 40.76 9.13
C LYS A 339 -16.52 40.05 8.98
N PRO A 340 -16.59 38.83 8.41
CA PRO A 340 -17.83 38.07 8.45
C PRO A 340 -18.23 37.98 9.92
N GLN A 341 -19.40 38.53 10.27
CA GLN A 341 -19.97 38.36 11.60
C GLN A 341 -19.99 36.85 11.88
N ALA A 342 -19.31 36.46 12.96
CA ALA A 342 -19.28 35.09 13.43
C ALA A 342 -20.65 34.72 13.98
N GLU A 343 -21.59 34.42 13.09
CA GLU A 343 -22.93 33.97 13.43
C GLU A 343 -22.89 32.48 13.81
N SER A 344 -22.87 32.22 15.12
CA SER A 344 -23.49 31.10 15.90
C SER A 344 -23.43 29.62 15.45
N HIS A 345 -22.93 29.26 14.27
CA HIS A 345 -23.07 27.92 13.70
C HIS A 345 -21.75 27.27 13.26
N THR A 346 -20.64 27.55 13.97
CA THR A 346 -19.39 26.82 13.73
C THR A 346 -19.59 25.34 14.12
N PRO A 347 -19.53 24.38 13.19
CA PRO A 347 -19.75 22.97 13.51
C PRO A 347 -18.64 22.45 14.43
N ILE A 348 -18.97 21.42 15.21
CA ILE A 348 -18.03 20.76 16.13
C ILE A 348 -16.76 20.32 15.39
N LEU A 349 -16.91 19.86 14.13
CA LEU A 349 -15.80 19.51 13.25
C LEU A 349 -14.72 20.59 13.11
N TYR A 350 -15.05 21.88 13.21
CA TYR A 350 -14.03 22.94 13.17
C TYR A 350 -13.00 22.78 14.29
N TYR A 351 -13.46 22.59 15.53
CA TYR A 351 -12.57 22.43 16.69
C TYR A 351 -11.82 21.09 16.65
N GLU A 352 -12.48 20.04 16.19
CA GLU A 352 -11.87 18.72 15.99
C GLU A 352 -10.75 18.80 14.93
N LEU A 353 -11.00 19.49 13.82
CA LEU A 353 -10.03 19.73 12.75
C LEU A 353 -8.85 20.56 13.23
N GLN A 354 -9.07 21.62 14.00
CA GLN A 354 -7.97 22.41 14.57
C GLN A 354 -7.06 21.56 15.46
N THR A 355 -7.65 20.66 16.25
CA THR A 355 -6.90 19.75 17.13
C THR A 355 -6.13 18.71 16.31
N ALA A 356 -6.79 18.09 15.34
CA ALA A 356 -6.17 17.12 14.44
C ALA A 356 -5.04 17.75 13.61
N LEU A 357 -5.21 18.98 13.13
CA LEU A 357 -4.20 19.73 12.37
C LEU A 357 -2.96 20.00 13.22
N LYS A 358 -3.11 20.49 14.46
CA LYS A 358 -1.99 20.71 15.38
C LYS A 358 -1.22 19.42 15.65
N SER A 359 -1.93 18.32 15.87
CA SER A 359 -1.33 17.00 16.07
C SER A 359 -0.61 16.49 14.81
N LEU A 360 -1.23 16.64 13.64
CA LEU A 360 -0.63 16.24 12.36
C LEU A 360 0.63 17.06 12.05
N MET A 361 0.63 18.36 12.34
CA MET A 361 1.81 19.22 12.17
C MET A 361 2.97 18.79 13.06
N LYS A 362 2.66 18.44 14.31
CA LYS A 362 3.65 17.86 15.22
C LYS A 362 4.20 16.53 14.68
N HIS A 363 3.34 15.66 14.13
CA HIS A 363 3.78 14.40 13.52
C HIS A 363 4.67 14.62 12.28
N LEU A 364 4.35 15.62 11.45
CA LEU A 364 5.14 15.99 10.28
C LEU A 364 6.43 16.76 10.61
N ASN A 365 6.63 17.12 11.89
CA ASN A 365 7.72 17.99 12.34
C ASN A 365 7.75 19.34 11.60
N LEU A 366 6.57 19.92 11.33
CA LEU A 366 6.42 21.20 10.67
C LEU A 366 5.95 22.28 11.66
N PRO A 367 6.46 23.53 11.54
CA PRO A 367 5.96 24.65 12.32
C PRO A 367 4.47 24.92 12.03
N LEU A 368 3.69 25.17 13.09
CA LEU A 368 2.24 25.38 12.97
C LEU A 368 1.86 26.56 12.05
N HIS A 369 2.70 27.59 11.95
CA HIS A 369 2.45 28.73 11.07
C HIS A 369 2.44 28.35 9.58
N GLN A 370 3.09 27.25 9.18
CA GLN A 370 3.04 26.79 7.79
C GLN A 370 1.65 26.24 7.41
N ALA A 371 0.87 25.80 8.40
CA ALA A 371 -0.48 25.28 8.19
C ALA A 371 -1.43 26.33 7.58
N TYR A 372 -1.13 27.63 7.72
CA TYR A 372 -1.91 28.70 7.08
C TYR A 372 -1.92 28.62 5.55
N HIS A 373 -0.88 28.03 4.95
CA HIS A 373 -0.79 27.87 3.50
C HIS A 373 -1.31 26.51 3.02
N PHE A 374 -1.74 25.65 3.95
CA PHE A 374 -2.28 24.34 3.62
C PHE A 374 -3.76 24.46 3.26
N ARG A 375 -4.23 23.55 2.41
CA ARG A 375 -5.58 23.57 1.86
C ARG A 375 -6.27 22.26 2.16
N LEU A 376 -7.52 22.34 2.59
CA LEU A 376 -8.38 21.16 2.70
C LEU A 376 -8.93 20.81 1.31
N TYR A 377 -8.81 19.56 0.91
CA TYR A 377 -9.44 19.05 -0.30
C TYR A 377 -10.96 18.97 -0.09
N SER A 378 -11.71 19.75 -0.86
CA SER A 378 -13.15 19.97 -0.68
C SER A 378 -14.02 19.37 -1.79
N GLN A 379 -13.45 18.52 -2.65
CA GLN A 379 -14.21 17.92 -3.76
C GLN A 379 -14.93 16.64 -3.36
N GLU A 380 -14.28 15.78 -2.57
CA GLU A 380 -14.88 14.57 -2.00
C GLU A 380 -14.20 14.17 -0.69
N VAL A 381 -14.94 13.49 0.17
CA VAL A 381 -14.37 12.74 1.30
C VAL A 381 -13.80 11.44 0.74
N VAL A 382 -12.54 11.14 1.08
CA VAL A 382 -11.89 9.91 0.61
C VAL A 382 -12.29 8.77 1.53
N GLU A 383 -13.20 7.92 1.07
CA GLU A 383 -13.58 6.72 1.79
C GLU A 383 -12.62 5.58 1.46
N LEU A 384 -11.88 5.12 2.47
CA LEU A 384 -11.17 3.86 2.44
C LEU A 384 -12.12 2.78 2.99
N GLY A 385 -12.02 1.56 2.48
CA GLY A 385 -12.88 0.44 2.90
C GLY A 385 -12.87 0.22 4.42
N HIS A 386 -13.87 -0.50 4.93
CA HIS A 386 -14.03 -0.83 6.36
C HIS A 386 -14.33 0.37 7.28
N GLY A 387 -15.04 1.39 6.80
CA GLY A 387 -15.54 2.49 7.65
C GLY A 387 -14.47 3.51 8.03
N VAL A 388 -13.44 3.66 7.20
CA VAL A 388 -12.36 4.63 7.38
C VAL A 388 -12.53 5.76 6.37
N SER A 389 -12.72 6.99 6.84
CA SER A 389 -12.91 8.17 6.00
C SER A 389 -11.77 9.15 6.19
N PHE A 390 -11.35 9.80 5.11
CA PHE A 390 -10.26 10.76 5.09
C PHE A 390 -10.71 12.13 4.57
N LEU A 391 -10.36 13.16 5.32
CA LEU A 391 -10.23 14.52 4.82
C LEU A 391 -8.77 14.74 4.42
N LEU A 392 -8.53 15.17 3.18
CA LEU A 392 -7.17 15.39 2.69
C LEU A 392 -6.72 16.82 2.95
N LEU A 393 -5.55 16.94 3.57
CA LEU A 393 -4.80 18.16 3.77
C LEU A 393 -3.67 18.22 2.73
N LEU A 394 -3.65 19.28 1.95
CA LEU A 394 -2.71 19.52 0.87
C LEU A 394 -1.78 20.67 1.25
N PRO A 395 -0.48 20.59 0.94
CA PRO A 395 0.39 21.77 0.99
C PRO A 395 -0.04 22.83 -0.07
N PRO A 396 0.66 23.98 -0.16
CA PRO A 396 0.45 24.95 -1.23
C PRO A 396 0.42 24.29 -2.61
N ALA A 397 -0.32 24.86 -3.57
CA ALA A 397 -0.51 24.25 -4.89
C ALA A 397 0.80 23.89 -5.58
N ASP A 398 1.77 24.80 -5.50
CA ASP A 398 3.10 24.67 -6.10
C ASP A 398 3.95 23.61 -5.38
N ASP A 399 3.59 23.29 -4.14
CA ASP A 399 4.28 22.33 -3.28
C ASP A 399 3.54 21.01 -3.10
N VAL A 400 2.41 20.76 -3.78
CA VAL A 400 1.73 19.45 -3.69
C VAL A 400 2.57 18.36 -4.34
N CYS A 401 3.23 18.68 -5.46
CA CYS A 401 4.04 17.74 -6.21
C CYS A 401 5.44 18.32 -6.43
N SER A 402 6.45 17.79 -5.75
CA SER A 402 7.84 18.18 -6.01
C SER A 402 8.29 17.67 -7.38
N ALA A 403 8.86 18.55 -8.20
CA ALA A 403 9.42 18.21 -9.51
C ALA A 403 10.75 17.41 -9.38
N PRO A 404 11.18 16.70 -10.44
CA PRO A 404 12.46 15.99 -10.44
C PRO A 404 13.63 16.94 -10.13
N GLY A 405 14.55 16.52 -9.26
CA GLY A 405 15.75 17.29 -8.90
C GLY A 405 15.55 18.32 -7.77
N GLN A 406 14.33 18.54 -7.29
CA GLN A 406 14.08 19.36 -6.10
C GLN A 406 14.44 18.58 -4.83
N SER A 407 15.13 19.24 -3.89
CA SER A 407 15.46 18.64 -2.60
C SER A 407 14.18 18.44 -1.78
N ASN A 408 13.98 17.21 -1.31
CA ASN A 408 12.87 16.88 -0.43
C ASN A 408 13.35 16.90 1.03
N PRO A 409 12.74 17.70 1.93
CA PRO A 409 13.10 17.69 3.35
C PRO A 409 12.80 16.35 4.04
N TYR A 410 11.94 15.51 3.46
CA TYR A 410 11.53 14.24 4.04
C TYR A 410 12.39 13.08 3.51
N THR A 411 13.40 12.69 4.29
CA THR A 411 14.26 11.52 4.02
C THR A 411 13.84 10.31 4.87
N PHE A 412 14.36 9.12 4.56
CA PHE A 412 14.15 7.94 5.42
C PHE A 412 14.57 8.20 6.88
N LEU A 413 15.67 8.92 7.09
CA LEU A 413 16.16 9.24 8.43
C LEU A 413 15.20 10.14 9.22
N SER A 414 14.28 10.84 8.55
CA SER A 414 13.25 11.67 9.17
C SER A 414 11.97 10.92 9.59
N GLY A 415 11.93 9.58 9.44
CA GLY A 415 10.78 8.76 9.81
C GLY A 415 9.68 8.68 8.74
N PHE A 416 9.97 9.17 7.53
CA PHE A 416 9.08 9.15 6.38
C PHE A 416 9.63 8.28 5.25
N LEU A 417 8.75 7.90 4.33
CA LEU A 417 9.05 7.12 3.14
C LEU A 417 8.33 7.74 1.93
N GLN A 418 8.89 7.51 0.75
CA GLN A 418 8.22 7.81 -0.50
C GLN A 418 7.88 6.49 -1.20
N LEU A 419 6.59 6.16 -1.25
CA LEU A 419 6.13 4.96 -1.94
C LEU A 419 5.66 5.30 -3.34
N PRO A 420 5.96 4.45 -4.35
CA PRO A 420 5.27 4.48 -5.62
C PRO A 420 3.75 4.61 -5.45
N LEU A 421 3.12 5.57 -6.13
CA LEU A 421 1.66 5.76 -6.04
C LEU A 421 0.92 4.47 -6.42
N GLN A 422 1.38 3.78 -7.47
CA GLN A 422 0.81 2.52 -7.96
C GLN A 422 0.93 1.34 -6.98
N MET A 423 1.77 1.46 -5.96
CA MET A 423 1.87 0.49 -4.87
C MET A 423 1.06 0.88 -3.64
N PHE A 424 0.82 2.18 -3.48
CA PHE A 424 0.03 2.73 -2.40
C PHE A 424 -1.48 2.56 -2.64
N GLU A 425 -1.91 2.69 -3.90
CA GLU A 425 -3.25 2.33 -4.39
C GLU A 425 -3.53 0.83 -4.24
#